data_AF-A0A955F787-F1
#
_entry.id   AF-A0A955F787-F1
#
_cell.length_a   1.000
_cell.length_b   1.000
_cell.length_c   1.000
_cell.angle_alpha   90.00
_cell.angle_beta   90.00
_cell.angle_gamma   90.00
#
_symmetry.space_group_name_H-M   'P 1'
#
loop_
_entity.id
_entity.type
_entity.pdbx_description
1 polymer ?
#
loop_
_entity_poly.entity_id
_entity_poly.type
_entity_poly.pdbx_seq_one_letter_code
_entity_poly.pdbx_strand_id
1 'polypeptide(L)'
;MTILYIPGLGDDKTNQRQRRYLEWRYRNSDTKLIFYDSKWLSDENYNQKWQRLEKILSTIDLENTHVIGVSAGGSLLVRAVQEYPSIGTAHAVSSKLINADGIGENYRKRAPALYDAVLVSQSMIDDKNLSLKTTIYRPLYDNVVPLSNMIIPNARRKRNPMIGHAAGIIWFLLFMLPKY
;
A
#
# COMPACT_ATOMS: atom_id res chain seq x y z
N MET A 1 -13.06 -5.15 -14.09
CA MET A 1 -12.08 -5.34 -12.98
C MET A 1 -11.59 -3.99 -12.48
N THR A 2 -11.30 -3.87 -11.20
CA THR A 2 -10.81 -2.61 -10.59
C THR A 2 -9.41 -2.78 -10.02
N ILE A 3 -8.55 -1.77 -10.18
CA ILE A 3 -7.28 -1.64 -9.46
C ILE A 3 -7.39 -0.43 -8.55
N LEU A 4 -7.31 -0.66 -7.24
CA LEU A 4 -7.19 0.39 -6.25
C LEU A 4 -5.72 0.52 -5.83
N TYR A 5 -5.10 1.62 -6.22
CA TYR A 5 -3.70 1.92 -5.89
C TYR A 5 -3.60 2.92 -4.75
N ILE A 6 -2.97 2.51 -3.64
CA ILE A 6 -2.75 3.29 -2.43
C ILE A 6 -1.25 3.66 -2.37
N PRO A 7 -0.86 4.90 -2.73
CA PRO A 7 0.52 5.31 -2.83
C PRO A 7 1.20 5.49 -1.47
N GLY A 8 2.53 5.50 -1.52
CA GLY A 8 3.38 5.82 -0.39
C GLY A 8 3.40 7.31 -0.04
N LEU A 9 4.30 7.68 0.89
CA LEU A 9 4.50 9.04 1.40
C LEU A 9 4.95 10.06 0.35
N GLY A 10 5.49 9.59 -0.79
CA GLY A 10 6.20 10.38 -1.79
C GLY A 10 5.57 11.75 -2.09
N ASP A 11 6.40 12.69 -2.55
CA ASP A 11 5.93 14.02 -2.90
C ASP A 11 4.90 13.99 -4.05
N ASP A 12 4.21 15.11 -4.27
CA ASP A 12 3.19 15.23 -5.31
C ASP A 12 3.73 14.84 -6.68
N LYS A 13 5.00 15.15 -6.98
CA LYS A 13 5.65 14.78 -8.24
C LYS A 13 5.78 13.26 -8.37
N THR A 14 6.19 12.56 -7.32
CA THR A 14 6.33 11.11 -7.31
C THR A 14 4.97 10.44 -7.48
N ASN A 15 3.96 10.89 -6.74
CA ASN A 15 2.61 10.33 -6.83
C ASN A 15 1.98 10.60 -8.20
N GLN A 16 2.16 11.80 -8.77
CA GLN A 16 1.72 12.11 -10.13
C GLN A 16 2.43 11.25 -11.18
N ARG A 17 3.74 11.00 -11.04
CA ARG A 17 4.48 10.10 -11.95
C ARG A 17 3.94 8.68 -11.88
N GLN A 18 3.70 8.15 -10.68
CA GLN A 18 3.10 6.82 -10.50
C GLN A 18 1.70 6.76 -11.11
N ARG A 19 0.86 7.77 -10.84
CA ARG A 19 -0.48 7.87 -11.40
C ARG A 19 -0.45 7.87 -12.93
N ARG A 20 0.34 8.75 -13.55
CA ARG A 20 0.48 8.82 -15.03
C ARG A 20 0.98 7.52 -15.63
N TYR A 21 1.93 6.85 -14.96
CA TYR A 21 2.41 5.55 -15.40
C TYR A 21 1.30 4.49 -15.39
N LEU A 22 0.52 4.41 -14.31
CA LEU A 22 -0.59 3.47 -14.19
C LEU A 22 -1.71 3.79 -15.20
N GLU A 23 -2.06 5.06 -15.36
CA GLU A 23 -3.03 5.50 -16.38
C GLU A 23 -2.57 5.11 -17.78
N TRP A 24 -1.30 5.37 -18.12
CA TRP A 24 -0.71 4.94 -19.40
C TRP A 24 -0.73 3.42 -19.57
N ARG A 25 -0.39 2.67 -18.51
CA ARG A 25 -0.31 1.20 -18.52
C ARG A 25 -1.66 0.53 -18.79
N TYR A 26 -2.75 1.14 -18.34
CA TYR A 26 -4.12 0.58 -18.45
C TYR A 26 -5.02 1.33 -19.45
N ARG A 27 -4.51 2.33 -20.17
CA ARG A 27 -5.30 3.19 -21.09
C ARG A 27 -6.11 2.45 -22.16
N ASN A 28 -5.67 1.25 -22.55
CA ASN A 28 -6.29 0.44 -23.60
C ASN A 28 -6.90 -0.86 -23.04
N SER A 29 -7.25 -0.88 -21.75
CA SER A 29 -7.83 -2.06 -21.08
C SER A 29 -9.18 -1.71 -20.44
N ASP A 30 -10.04 -2.71 -20.21
CA ASP A 30 -11.29 -2.55 -19.45
C ASP A 30 -11.05 -2.45 -17.93
N THR A 31 -9.82 -2.18 -17.51
CA THR A 31 -9.42 -2.04 -16.11
C THR A 31 -9.76 -0.64 -15.60
N LYS A 32 -10.63 -0.57 -14.60
CA LYS A 32 -10.89 0.67 -13.87
C LYS A 32 -9.76 0.93 -12.87
N LEU A 33 -8.94 1.94 -13.14
CA LEU A 33 -7.91 2.40 -12.20
C LEU A 33 -8.50 3.43 -11.22
N ILE A 34 -8.36 3.18 -9.93
CA ILE A 34 -8.64 4.13 -8.85
C ILE A 34 -7.32 4.42 -8.14
N PHE A 35 -6.84 5.66 -8.25
CA PHE A 35 -5.67 6.12 -7.53
C PHE A 35 -6.12 6.87 -6.27
N TYR A 36 -5.81 6.31 -5.10
CA TYR A 36 -6.13 6.94 -3.83
C TYR A 36 -5.16 8.09 -3.54
N ASP A 37 -5.68 9.30 -3.38
CA ASP A 37 -4.86 10.42 -2.95
C ASP A 37 -4.65 10.35 -1.43
N SER A 38 -3.48 9.88 -1.03
CA SER A 38 -3.16 9.63 0.39
C SER A 38 -2.90 10.91 1.18
N LYS A 39 -2.47 12.00 0.52
CA LYS A 39 -2.16 13.29 1.15
C LYS A 39 -1.33 13.17 2.41
N TRP A 40 -0.33 12.30 2.44
CA TRP A 40 0.39 11.99 3.68
C TRP A 40 1.05 13.21 4.35
N LEU A 41 1.34 14.26 3.58
CA LEU A 41 1.95 15.51 4.04
C LEU A 41 0.93 16.62 4.35
N SER A 42 -0.36 16.31 4.42
CA SER A 42 -1.42 17.27 4.79
C SER A 42 -1.77 17.18 6.27
N ASP A 43 -2.56 18.15 6.75
CA ASP A 43 -3.11 18.16 8.12
C ASP A 43 -4.23 17.13 8.35
N GLU A 44 -4.46 16.22 7.40
CA GLU A 44 -5.45 15.17 7.58
C GLU A 44 -4.92 14.13 8.56
N ASN A 45 -5.69 13.84 9.60
CA ASN A 45 -5.38 12.76 10.51
C ASN A 45 -5.68 11.39 9.89
N TYR A 46 -5.23 10.33 10.56
CA TYR A 46 -5.40 8.96 10.10
C TYR A 46 -6.88 8.58 9.85
N ASN A 47 -7.79 8.95 10.76
CA ASN A 47 -9.21 8.59 10.65
C ASN A 47 -9.85 9.23 9.41
N GLN A 48 -9.53 10.49 9.11
CA GLN A 48 -10.00 11.17 7.90
C GLN A 48 -9.48 10.49 6.63
N LYS A 49 -8.21 10.07 6.62
CA LYS A 49 -7.64 9.28 5.51
C LYS A 49 -8.38 7.97 5.33
N TRP A 50 -8.58 7.24 6.43
CA TRP A 50 -9.33 5.98 6.42
C TRP A 50 -10.75 6.18 5.89
N GLN A 51 -11.53 7.14 6.38
CA GLN A 51 -12.89 7.41 5.91
C GLN A 51 -12.97 7.68 4.40
N ARG A 52 -11.98 8.39 3.83
CA ARG A 52 -11.91 8.59 2.37
C ARG A 52 -11.64 7.29 1.61
N LEU A 53 -10.79 6.42 2.15
CA LEU A 53 -10.50 5.11 1.56
C LEU A 53 -11.71 4.18 1.70
N GLU A 54 -12.34 4.16 2.86
CA GLU A 54 -13.55 3.41 3.18
C GLU A 54 -14.69 3.76 2.21
N LYS A 55 -14.92 5.06 1.95
CA LYS A 55 -15.90 5.52 0.96
C LYS A 55 -15.62 4.99 -0.45
N ILE A 56 -14.36 4.80 -0.82
CA ILE A 56 -14.01 4.17 -2.11
C ILE A 56 -14.36 2.68 -2.05
N LEU A 57 -13.91 1.98 -1.01
CA LEU A 57 -14.13 0.54 -0.82
C LEU A 57 -15.63 0.20 -0.80
N SER A 58 -16.48 1.06 -0.23
CA SER A 58 -17.93 0.85 -0.17
C SER A 58 -18.66 1.08 -1.50
N THR A 59 -17.98 1.55 -2.55
CA THR A 59 -18.59 1.89 -3.85
C THR A 59 -18.08 1.06 -5.02
N ILE A 60 -17.17 0.12 -4.76
CA ILE A 60 -16.56 -0.72 -5.79
C ILE A 60 -16.92 -2.19 -5.58
N ASP A 61 -16.90 -2.95 -6.67
CA ASP A 61 -17.00 -4.41 -6.63
C ASP A 61 -15.69 -5.00 -6.08
N LEU A 62 -15.69 -5.30 -4.78
CA LEU A 62 -14.50 -5.74 -4.03
C LEU A 62 -13.98 -7.09 -4.51
N GLU A 63 -14.85 -8.02 -4.89
CA GLU A 63 -14.46 -9.37 -5.34
C GLU A 63 -13.62 -9.32 -6.62
N ASN A 64 -13.91 -8.36 -7.50
CA ASN A 64 -13.16 -8.09 -8.73
C ASN A 64 -12.13 -6.95 -8.59
N THR A 65 -11.71 -6.64 -7.36
CA THR A 65 -10.73 -5.58 -7.07
C THR A 65 -9.36 -6.13 -6.66
N HIS A 66 -8.31 -5.60 -7.29
CA HIS A 66 -6.92 -5.71 -6.84
C HIS A 66 -6.53 -4.45 -6.06
N VAL A 67 -6.21 -4.59 -4.76
CA VAL A 67 -5.74 -3.46 -3.95
C VAL A 67 -4.22 -3.52 -3.81
N ILE A 68 -3.55 -2.42 -4.15
CA ILE A 68 -2.09 -2.31 -4.14
C ILE A 68 -1.69 -1.23 -3.15
N GLY A 69 -1.07 -1.61 -2.03
CA GLY A 69 -0.54 -0.70 -1.02
C GLY A 69 0.98 -0.58 -1.13
N VAL A 70 1.47 0.61 -1.49
CA VAL A 70 2.91 0.83 -1.72
C VAL A 70 3.52 1.63 -0.59
N SER A 71 4.65 1.18 -0.04
CA SER A 71 5.37 1.90 1.03
C SER A 71 4.43 2.24 2.19
N ALA A 72 4.28 3.51 2.54
CA ALA A 72 3.29 4.00 3.51
C ALA A 72 1.83 3.58 3.20
N GLY A 73 1.43 3.46 1.93
CA GLY A 73 0.08 3.03 1.56
C GLY A 73 -0.25 1.59 1.97
N GLY A 74 0.77 0.77 2.25
CA GLY A 74 0.56 -0.59 2.73
C GLY A 74 -0.04 -0.67 4.14
N SER A 75 0.16 0.33 5.01
CA SER A 75 -0.46 0.32 6.34
C SER A 75 -1.99 0.54 6.27
N LEU A 76 -2.45 1.36 5.32
CA LEU A 76 -3.89 1.50 5.02
C LEU A 76 -4.46 0.24 4.36
N LEU A 77 -3.67 -0.43 3.50
CA LEU A 77 -4.06 -1.70 2.89
C LEU A 77 -4.37 -2.76 3.95
N VAL A 78 -3.59 -2.86 5.02
CA VAL A 78 -3.80 -3.86 6.09
C VAL A 78 -5.20 -3.72 6.70
N ARG A 79 -5.61 -2.48 7.00
CA ARG A 79 -6.97 -2.23 7.48
C ARG A 79 -8.03 -2.55 6.43
N ALA A 80 -7.79 -2.18 5.18
CA ALA A 80 -8.69 -2.49 4.08
C ALA A 80 -8.95 -4.00 3.95
N VAL A 81 -7.92 -4.84 3.99
CA VAL A 81 -8.09 -6.30 3.87
C VAL A 81 -8.72 -6.94 5.11
N GLN A 82 -8.53 -6.35 6.29
CA GLN A 82 -9.13 -6.82 7.53
C GLN A 82 -10.62 -6.50 7.59
N GLU A 83 -11.01 -5.26 7.25
CA GLU A 83 -12.41 -4.82 7.32
C GLU A 83 -13.23 -5.21 6.07
N TYR A 84 -12.57 -5.47 4.94
CA TYR A 84 -13.21 -5.86 3.68
C TYR A 84 -12.65 -7.19 3.14
N PRO A 85 -13.00 -8.34 3.77
CA PRO A 85 -12.47 -9.66 3.39
C PRO A 85 -12.89 -10.13 1.99
N SER A 86 -13.88 -9.49 1.37
CA SER A 86 -14.32 -9.76 0.00
C SER A 86 -13.36 -9.23 -1.06
N ILE A 87 -12.34 -8.42 -0.70
CA ILE A 87 -11.31 -7.97 -1.64
C ILE A 87 -10.72 -9.17 -2.41
N GLY A 88 -10.74 -9.07 -3.74
CA GLY A 88 -10.28 -10.11 -4.64
C GLY A 88 -8.83 -10.51 -4.39
N THR A 89 -7.91 -9.53 -4.46
CA THR A 89 -6.51 -9.74 -4.03
C THR A 89 -5.88 -8.46 -3.48
N ALA A 90 -4.85 -8.64 -2.65
CA ALA A 90 -4.08 -7.55 -2.08
C ALA A 90 -2.58 -7.71 -2.33
N HIS A 91 -1.91 -6.58 -2.58
CA HIS A 91 -0.48 -6.51 -2.85
C HIS A 91 0.17 -5.43 -1.98
N ALA A 92 0.96 -5.85 -0.99
CA ALA A 92 1.78 -4.95 -0.19
C ALA A 92 3.17 -4.85 -0.83
N VAL A 93 3.60 -3.66 -1.26
CA VAL A 93 4.84 -3.46 -2.02
C VAL A 93 5.79 -2.55 -1.26
N SER A 94 6.93 -3.09 -0.83
CA SER A 94 7.92 -2.41 0.01
C SER A 94 7.28 -1.69 1.21
N SER A 95 6.23 -2.27 1.79
CA SER A 95 5.33 -1.56 2.70
C SER A 95 5.86 -1.41 4.11
N LYS A 96 5.66 -0.25 4.74
CA LYS A 96 5.87 -0.07 6.18
C LYS A 96 4.61 -0.53 6.91
N LEU A 97 4.63 -1.73 7.48
CA LEU A 97 3.43 -2.36 8.06
C LEU A 97 3.46 -2.43 9.59
N ILE A 98 4.65 -2.53 10.18
CA ILE A 98 4.83 -2.66 11.63
C ILE A 98 6.00 -1.80 12.12
N ASN A 99 6.11 -1.71 13.45
CA ASN A 99 7.12 -0.95 14.17
C ASN A 99 7.08 0.53 13.75
N ALA A 100 5.99 1.18 14.14
CA ALA A 100 5.76 2.61 13.97
C ALA A 100 6.91 3.43 14.58
N ASP A 101 7.51 2.91 15.66
CA ASP A 101 8.62 3.59 16.31
C ASP A 101 9.87 3.73 15.45
N GLY A 102 10.08 2.80 14.51
CA GLY A 102 11.14 2.90 13.51
C GLY A 102 10.91 3.98 12.45
N ILE A 103 9.86 4.81 12.55
CA ILE A 103 9.67 6.00 11.71
C ILE A 103 10.45 7.15 12.35
N GLY A 104 11.43 7.69 11.63
CA GLY A 104 12.25 8.80 12.12
C GLY A 104 11.43 10.05 12.48
N GLU A 105 11.88 10.79 13.48
CA GLU A 105 11.17 11.94 14.07
C GLU A 105 10.73 12.99 13.04
N ASN A 106 11.60 13.27 12.06
CA ASN A 106 11.28 14.20 10.96
C ASN A 106 10.06 13.77 10.15
N TYR A 107 9.86 12.47 9.96
CA TYR A 107 8.69 11.94 9.28
C TYR A 107 7.46 11.93 10.18
N ARG A 108 7.61 11.67 11.49
CA ARG A 108 6.49 11.75 12.44
C ARG A 108 5.89 13.16 12.48
N LYS A 109 6.73 14.20 12.46
CA LYS A 109 6.29 15.61 12.42
C LYS A 109 5.61 16.00 11.12
N ARG A 110 6.15 15.55 9.98
CA ARG A 110 5.66 15.95 8.65
C ARG A 110 4.47 15.12 8.13
N ALA A 111 4.31 13.91 8.66
CA ALA A 111 3.28 12.97 8.23
C ALA A 111 2.75 12.21 9.46
N PRO A 112 2.11 12.90 10.43
CA PRO A 112 1.69 12.28 11.68
C PRO A 112 0.73 11.09 11.45
N ALA A 113 -0.17 11.21 10.47
CA ALA A 113 -1.08 10.14 10.10
C ALA A 113 -0.39 8.84 9.64
N LEU A 114 0.87 8.89 9.18
CA LEU A 114 1.63 7.70 8.84
C LEU A 114 1.98 6.88 10.09
N TYR A 115 2.36 7.55 11.17
CA TYR A 115 2.70 6.88 12.42
C TYR A 115 1.49 6.11 12.95
N ASP A 116 0.33 6.79 13.03
CA ASP A 116 -0.94 6.20 13.44
C ASP A 116 -1.36 5.05 12.51
N ALA A 117 -1.20 5.23 11.20
CA ALA A 117 -1.52 4.17 10.25
C ALA A 117 -0.69 2.90 10.49
N VAL A 118 0.59 3.03 10.81
CA VAL A 118 1.46 1.89 11.11
C VAL A 118 1.13 1.27 12.46
N LEU A 119 0.73 2.06 13.46
CA LEU A 119 0.24 1.53 14.74
C LEU A 119 -1.01 0.66 14.53
N VAL A 120 -2.00 1.14 13.77
CA VAL A 120 -3.21 0.38 13.47
C VAL A 120 -2.92 -0.84 12.61
N SER A 121 -2.06 -0.70 11.61
CA SER A 121 -1.60 -1.84 10.81
C SER A 121 -0.95 -2.91 11.68
N GLN A 122 -0.10 -2.51 12.63
CA GLN A 122 0.55 -3.45 13.55
C GLN A 122 -0.46 -4.17 14.45
N SER A 123 -1.40 -3.44 15.07
CA SER A 123 -2.40 -4.09 15.93
C SER A 123 -3.27 -5.08 15.18
N MET A 124 -3.62 -4.78 13.93
CA MET A 124 -4.40 -5.69 13.07
C MET A 124 -3.61 -6.92 12.62
N ILE A 125 -2.30 -6.78 12.42
CA ILE A 125 -1.42 -7.92 12.09
C ILE A 125 -1.25 -8.85 13.30
N ASP A 126 -1.17 -8.30 14.50
CA ASP A 126 -1.05 -9.07 15.74
C ASP A 126 -2.35 -9.80 16.10
N ASP A 127 -3.50 -9.26 15.69
CA ASP A 127 -4.79 -9.95 15.69
C ASP A 127 -4.80 -11.04 14.60
N LYS A 128 -4.54 -12.29 15.00
CA LYS A 128 -4.21 -13.48 14.18
C LYS A 128 -5.26 -13.89 13.12
N ASN A 129 -6.27 -13.07 12.84
CA ASN A 129 -7.40 -13.32 11.94
C ASN A 129 -7.24 -12.74 10.52
N LEU A 130 -6.09 -12.16 10.17
CA LEU A 130 -5.90 -11.53 8.86
C LEU A 130 -5.96 -12.57 7.71
N SER A 131 -7.06 -12.58 6.98
CA SER A 131 -7.33 -13.50 5.86
C SER A 131 -6.36 -13.29 4.69
N LEU A 132 -5.83 -14.39 4.15
CA LEU A 132 -4.53 -14.46 3.47
C LEU A 132 -4.54 -14.24 1.95
N LYS A 133 -5.37 -13.31 1.46
CA LYS A 133 -5.29 -12.89 0.05
C LYS A 133 -4.24 -11.81 -0.22
N THR A 134 -3.30 -11.63 0.70
CA THR A 134 -2.23 -10.63 0.60
C THR A 134 -0.92 -11.25 0.12
N THR A 135 -0.35 -10.68 -0.94
CA THR A 135 1.02 -10.96 -1.38
C THR A 135 1.92 -9.79 -1.05
N ILE A 136 3.01 -10.04 -0.33
CA ILE A 136 4.05 -9.08 0.01
C ILE A 136 5.16 -9.14 -1.04
N TYR A 137 5.45 -8.01 -1.65
CA TYR A 137 6.57 -7.80 -2.57
C TYR A 137 7.64 -6.98 -1.86
N ARG A 138 8.83 -7.55 -1.70
CA ARG A 138 9.97 -6.88 -1.05
C ARG A 138 11.24 -6.98 -1.89
N PRO A 139 12.11 -5.96 -1.87
CA PRO A 139 13.43 -6.04 -2.50
C PRO A 139 14.37 -6.99 -1.75
N LEU A 140 15.55 -7.24 -2.31
CA LEU A 140 16.63 -7.98 -1.63
C LEU A 140 17.12 -7.24 -0.39
N TYR A 141 17.17 -5.92 -0.50
CA TYR A 141 17.54 -4.99 0.56
C TYR A 141 16.72 -3.71 0.37
N ASP A 142 16.32 -3.08 1.46
CA ASP A 142 15.57 -1.83 1.45
C ASP A 142 16.21 -0.87 2.45
N ASN A 143 16.62 0.29 1.93
CA ASN A 143 17.32 1.33 2.68
C ASN A 143 16.37 2.31 3.40
N VAL A 144 15.05 2.14 3.26
CA VAL A 144 14.03 3.03 3.83
C VAL A 144 13.15 2.27 4.83
N VAL A 145 12.70 1.07 4.48
CA VAL A 145 11.85 0.22 5.32
C VAL A 145 12.60 -1.08 5.60
N PRO A 146 12.96 -1.40 6.86
CA PRO A 146 13.59 -2.67 7.16
C PRO A 146 12.72 -3.86 6.69
N LEU A 147 13.34 -4.90 6.12
CA LEU A 147 12.59 -6.05 5.57
C LEU A 147 11.74 -6.79 6.61
N SER A 148 12.12 -6.71 7.89
CA SER A 148 11.33 -7.20 9.02
C SER A 148 10.01 -6.46 9.17
N ASN A 149 9.96 -5.18 8.80
CA ASN A 149 8.79 -4.32 8.98
C ASN A 149 7.75 -4.46 7.86
N MET A 150 8.03 -5.28 6.85
CA MET A 150 7.15 -5.53 5.70
C MET A 150 6.34 -6.83 5.84
N ILE A 151 6.44 -7.52 6.97
CA ILE A 151 5.95 -8.89 7.11
C ILE A 151 4.56 -8.89 7.74
N ILE A 152 3.62 -9.54 7.06
CA ILE A 152 2.36 -10.04 7.63
C ILE A 152 2.55 -11.54 7.81
N PRO A 153 2.32 -12.10 9.02
CA PRO A 153 2.34 -13.53 9.24
C PRO A 153 1.42 -14.25 8.25
N ASN A 154 1.85 -15.42 7.78
CA ASN A 154 1.11 -16.29 6.85
C ASN A 154 0.81 -15.72 5.45
N ALA A 155 1.07 -14.43 5.18
CA ALA A 155 0.90 -13.87 3.84
C ALA A 155 1.91 -14.44 2.84
N ARG A 156 1.53 -14.52 1.56
CA ARG A 156 2.45 -14.95 0.50
C ARG A 156 3.58 -13.93 0.36
N ARG A 157 4.82 -14.38 0.37
CA ARG A 157 5.99 -13.51 0.25
C ARG A 157 6.68 -13.73 -1.10
N LYS A 158 6.92 -12.64 -1.83
CA LYS A 158 7.70 -12.60 -3.06
C LYS A 158 8.85 -11.62 -2.88
N ARG A 159 10.06 -12.07 -3.23
CA ARG A 159 11.25 -11.24 -3.22
C ARG A 159 11.60 -10.87 -4.64
N ASN A 160 11.87 -9.60 -4.89
CA ASN A 160 12.37 -9.13 -6.18
C ASN A 160 13.88 -8.89 -6.12
N PRO A 161 14.58 -8.92 -7.26
CA PRO A 161 16.05 -8.86 -7.30
C PRO A 161 16.62 -7.45 -7.10
N MET A 162 15.79 -6.45 -6.80
CA MET A 162 16.26 -5.06 -6.67
C MET A 162 16.86 -4.81 -5.29
N ILE A 163 17.80 -3.87 -5.25
CA ILE A 163 18.40 -3.32 -4.03
C ILE A 163 17.90 -1.87 -3.91
N GLY A 164 17.30 -1.55 -2.77
CA GLY A 164 16.76 -0.23 -2.46
C GLY A 164 15.24 -0.12 -2.60
N HIS A 165 14.67 0.81 -1.84
CA HIS A 165 13.22 1.00 -1.72
C HIS A 165 12.55 1.33 -3.06
N ALA A 166 13.04 2.41 -3.70
CA ALA A 166 12.47 2.91 -4.94
C ALA A 166 12.64 1.92 -6.10
N ALA A 167 13.81 1.27 -6.19
CA ALA A 167 14.06 0.25 -7.21
C ALA A 167 13.11 -0.94 -7.07
N GLY A 168 12.87 -1.42 -5.84
CA GLY A 168 11.89 -2.48 -5.56
C GLY A 168 10.47 -2.12 -5.99
N ILE A 169 10.04 -0.87 -5.73
CA ILE A 169 8.72 -0.37 -6.15
C ILE A 169 8.63 -0.28 -7.68
N ILE A 170 9.63 0.31 -8.34
CA ILE A 170 9.67 0.43 -9.80
C ILE A 170 9.61 -0.94 -10.46
N TRP A 171 10.39 -1.90 -9.97
CA TRP A 171 10.37 -3.27 -10.49
C TRP A 171 8.99 -3.92 -10.36
N PHE A 172 8.32 -3.74 -9.21
CA PHE A 172 6.94 -4.21 -9.06
C PHE A 172 6.02 -3.57 -10.10
N LEU A 173 6.10 -2.24 -10.25
CA LEU A 173 5.28 -1.50 -11.21
C LEU A 173 5.49 -1.98 -12.65
N LEU A 174 6.73 -2.25 -13.06
CA LEU A 174 7.05 -2.68 -14.41
C LEU A 174 6.67 -4.14 -14.71
N PHE A 175 6.84 -5.04 -13.74
CA PHE A 175 6.83 -6.49 -14.03
C PHE A 175 5.75 -7.29 -13.30
N MET A 176 5.27 -6.80 -12.16
CA MET A 176 4.36 -7.55 -11.29
C MET A 176 2.96 -6.96 -11.20
N LEU A 177 2.75 -5.78 -11.80
CA LEU A 177 1.39 -5.29 -11.99
C LEU A 177 0.55 -6.35 -12.70
N PRO A 178 -0.69 -6.59 -12.24
CA PRO A 178 -1.59 -7.50 -12.91
C PRO A 178 -1.73 -7.16 -14.41
N LYS A 179 -1.52 -8.15 -15.29
CA LYS A 179 -1.59 -7.97 -16.75
C LYS A 179 -2.96 -8.41 -17.23
N TYR A 180 -3.72 -7.47 -17.79
CA TYR A 180 -5.02 -7.72 -18.41
C TYR A 180 -5.17 -6.81 -19.62
#